data_AF-A0A657AKZ8-F1
#
_entry.id   AF-A0A657AKZ8-F1
#
_cell.length_a   1.000
_cell.length_b   1.000
_cell.length_c   1.000
_cell.angle_alpha   90.00
_cell.angle_beta   90.00
_cell.angle_gamma   90.00
#
_symmetry.space_group_name_H-M   'P 1'
#
loop_
_entity.id
_entity.type
_entity.pdbx_description
1 polymer ?
#
loop_
_entity_poly.entity_id
_entity_poly.type
_entity_poly.pdbx_seq_one_letter_code
_entity_poly.pdbx_strand_id
1 'polypeptide(L)'
;MMTGFYIVISANNLVKKVVGLNVFQTSVFMLYISMGKVTGGTAPIVVEGVSQYSNPLPHVLILTAIVVGVATTAVGLSLIVRIKRAYGTVEENEFENKDDAI
;
A
#
# COMPACT_ATOMS: atom_id res chain seq x y z
N MET A 1 2.15 -5.01 -9.37
CA MET A 1 2.90 -5.56 -8.23
C MET A 1 4.40 -5.34 -8.39
N MET A 2 5.06 -5.97 -9.38
CA MET A 2 6.52 -5.88 -9.54
C MET A 2 7.06 -4.46 -9.73
N THR A 3 6.33 -3.59 -10.43
CA THR A 3 6.72 -2.18 -10.58
C THR A 3 6.77 -1.44 -9.24
N GLY A 4 5.78 -1.65 -8.37
CA GLY A 4 5.77 -1.03 -7.03
C GLY A 4 6.92 -1.54 -6.18
N PHE A 5 7.18 -2.84 -6.21
CA PHE A 5 8.31 -3.45 -5.52
C PHE A 5 9.66 -2.92 -6.02
N TYR A 6 9.81 -2.79 -7.34
CA TYR A 6 11.00 -2.22 -7.95
C TYR A 6 11.24 -0.76 -7.50
N ILE A 7 10.19 0.07 -7.45
CA ILE A 7 10.30 1.46 -6.99
C ILE A 7 10.79 1.51 -5.53
N VAL A 8 10.30 0.62 -4.66
CA VAL A 8 10.74 0.58 -3.25
C VAL A 8 12.24 0.29 -3.11
N ILE A 9 12.77 -0.60 -3.95
CA ILE A 9 14.20 -0.97 -3.92
C ILE A 9 15.07 0.08 -4.61
N SER A 10 14.64 0.59 -5.76
CA SER A 10 15.48 1.40 -6.64
C SER A 10 15.44 2.91 -6.37
N ALA A 11 14.42 3.42 -5.68
CA ALA A 11 14.28 4.86 -5.50
C ALA A 11 15.04 5.35 -4.26
N ASN A 12 15.94 6.31 -4.42
CA ASN A 12 16.62 6.97 -3.28
C ASN A 12 15.68 7.95 -2.53
N ASN A 13 14.71 8.53 -3.24
CA ASN A 13 13.78 9.47 -2.65
C ASN A 13 12.75 8.74 -1.76
N LEU A 14 12.70 9.10 -0.47
CA LEU A 14 11.83 8.44 0.51
C LEU A 14 10.34 8.56 0.17
N VAL A 15 9.91 9.67 -0.44
CA VAL A 15 8.50 9.85 -0.86
C VAL A 15 8.18 8.88 -2.01
N LYS A 16 9.10 8.71 -2.97
CA LYS A 16 8.92 7.76 -4.08
C LYS A 16 8.83 6.33 -3.55
N LYS A 17 9.60 5.96 -2.52
CA LYS A 17 9.47 4.64 -1.86
C LYS A 17 8.08 4.41 -1.28
N VAL A 18 7.49 5.40 -0.58
CA VAL A 18 6.12 5.31 -0.05
C VAL A 18 5.09 5.17 -1.16
N VAL A 19 5.25 5.88 -2.28
CA VAL A 19 4.38 5.72 -3.45
C VAL A 19 4.53 4.33 -4.06
N GLY A 20 5.75 3.82 -4.20
CA GLY A 20 6.02 2.45 -4.67
C GLY A 20 5.35 1.38 -3.80
N LEU A 21 5.40 1.57 -2.48
CA LEU A 21 4.76 0.69 -1.51
C LEU A 21 3.23 0.69 -1.66
N ASN A 22 2.62 1.87 -1.87
CA ASN A 22 1.18 1.99 -2.11
C ASN A 22 0.74 1.30 -3.41
N VAL A 23 1.53 1.44 -4.49
CA VAL A 23 1.27 0.73 -5.76
C VAL A 23 1.37 -0.78 -5.57
N PHE A 24 2.34 -1.24 -4.78
CA PHE A 24 2.48 -2.65 -4.42
C PHE A 24 1.27 -3.16 -3.64
N GLN A 25 0.86 -2.47 -2.57
CA GLN A 25 -0.32 -2.82 -1.76
C GLN A 25 -1.59 -2.89 -2.60
N THR A 26 -1.85 -1.87 -3.43
CA THR A 26 -3.03 -1.83 -4.31
C THR A 26 -3.06 -3.01 -5.29
N SER A 27 -1.89 -3.42 -5.79
CA SER A 27 -1.79 -4.61 -6.65
C SER A 27 -2.17 -5.90 -5.91
N VAL A 28 -1.73 -6.04 -4.65
CA VAL A 28 -2.08 -7.19 -3.80
C VAL A 28 -3.58 -7.21 -3.51
N PHE A 29 -4.20 -6.05 -3.28
CA PHE A 29 -5.65 -5.96 -3.08
C PHE A 29 -6.42 -6.49 -4.29
N MET A 30 -6.01 -6.07 -5.50
CA MET A 30 -6.61 -6.56 -6.75
C MET A 30 -6.46 -8.07 -6.91
N LEU A 31 -5.29 -8.63 -6.58
CA LEU A 31 -5.05 -10.07 -6.61
C LEU A 31 -6.07 -10.82 -5.73
N TYR A 32 -6.21 -10.42 -4.46
CA TYR A 32 -7.14 -11.06 -3.53
C TYR A 32 -8.62 -10.88 -3.91
N ILE A 33 -9.01 -9.69 -4.36
CA ILE A 33 -10.39 -9.44 -4.79
C ILE A 33 -10.73 -10.32 -6.01
N SER A 34 -9.82 -10.44 -6.98
CA SER A 34 -10.04 -11.28 -8.16
C SER A 34 -10.23 -12.76 -7.80
N MET A 35 -9.50 -13.28 -6.81
CA MET A 35 -9.68 -14.65 -6.31
C MET A 35 -11.04 -14.85 -5.61
N GLY A 36 -11.64 -13.79 -5.08
CA GLY A 36 -12.96 -13.82 -4.44
C GLY A 36 -14.15 -13.83 -5.40
N LYS A 37 -13.92 -13.56 -6.70
CA LYS A 37 -14.99 -13.47 -7.68
C LYS A 37 -15.53 -14.86 -8.03
N VAL A 38 -16.83 -15.04 -7.86
CA VAL A 38 -17.56 -16.21 -8.33
C VAL A 38 -18.21 -15.90 -9.68
N THR A 39 -18.05 -16.77 -10.68
CA THR A 39 -18.69 -16.59 -12.00
C THR A 39 -20.21 -16.51 -11.85
N GLY A 40 -20.84 -15.49 -12.41
CA GLY A 40 -22.29 -15.26 -12.27
C GLY A 40 -22.75 -14.71 -10.90
N GLY A 41 -21.88 -14.71 -9.89
CA GLY A 41 -22.21 -14.19 -8.55
C GLY A 41 -22.19 -12.65 -8.49
N THR A 42 -23.17 -12.06 -7.81
CA THR A 42 -23.20 -10.60 -7.55
C THR A 42 -22.30 -10.21 -6.36
N ALA A 43 -22.25 -8.92 -6.01
CA ALA A 43 -21.58 -8.44 -4.79
C ALA A 43 -22.25 -9.05 -3.55
N PRO A 44 -21.51 -9.38 -2.47
CA PRO A 44 -22.05 -10.05 -1.28
C PRO A 44 -22.94 -9.12 -0.41
N ILE A 45 -24.04 -8.67 -0.99
CA ILE A 45 -25.07 -7.81 -0.41
C ILE A 45 -26.39 -8.50 -0.71
N VAL A 46 -27.17 -8.82 0.32
CA VAL A 46 -28.42 -9.58 0.14
C VAL A 46 -29.41 -8.75 -0.66
N VAL A 47 -29.84 -9.30 -1.81
CA VAL A 47 -30.85 -8.71 -2.70
C VAL A 47 -31.89 -9.78 -3.05
N GLU A 48 -33.16 -9.39 -3.09
CA GLU A 48 -34.25 -10.29 -3.52
C GLU A 48 -34.04 -10.76 -4.96
N GLY A 49 -34.31 -12.04 -5.22
CA GLY A 49 -34.16 -12.65 -6.55
C GLY A 49 -32.73 -13.04 -6.94
N VAL A 50 -31.73 -12.84 -6.07
CA VAL A 50 -30.34 -13.27 -6.32
C VAL A 50 -29.92 -14.41 -5.40
N SER A 51 -29.47 -15.52 -5.99
CA SER A 51 -29.04 -16.73 -5.29
C SER A 51 -27.53 -16.95 -5.27
N GLN A 52 -26.77 -16.25 -6.13
CA GLN A 52 -25.33 -16.41 -6.26
C GLN A 52 -24.60 -15.12 -5.90
N TYR A 53 -23.64 -15.24 -4.99
CA TYR A 53 -22.83 -14.13 -4.48
C TYR A 53 -21.35 -14.47 -4.61
N SER A 54 -20.52 -13.43 -4.79
CA SER A 54 -19.07 -13.55 -4.69
C SER A 54 -18.66 -13.81 -3.24
N ASN A 55 -17.48 -14.40 -3.02
CA ASN A 55 -17.04 -14.75 -1.67
C ASN A 55 -16.88 -13.48 -0.82
N PRO A 56 -17.56 -13.34 0.34
CA PRO A 56 -17.45 -12.16 1.19
C PRO A 56 -16.10 -12.05 1.92
N LEU A 57 -15.37 -13.15 2.11
CA LEU A 57 -14.15 -13.16 2.92
C LEU A 57 -13.06 -12.23 2.36
N PRO A 58 -12.72 -12.24 1.06
CA PRO A 58 -11.73 -11.31 0.52
C PRO A 58 -12.15 -9.85 0.65
N HIS A 59 -13.45 -9.52 0.56
CA HIS A 59 -13.92 -8.15 0.72
C HIS A 59 -13.62 -7.60 2.12
N VAL A 60 -13.88 -8.37 3.17
CA VAL A 60 -13.66 -7.95 4.56
C VAL A 60 -12.16 -7.86 4.88
N LEU A 61 -11.37 -8.84 4.42
CA LEU A 61 -9.92 -8.85 4.62
C LEU A 61 -9.26 -7.64 3.95
N ILE A 62 -9.67 -7.30 2.73
CA ILE A 62 -9.11 -6.15 2.01
C ILE A 62 -9.59 -4.82 2.57
N LEU A 63 -10.83 -4.70 3.02
CA LEU A 63 -11.30 -3.49 3.71
C LEU A 63 -10.42 -3.18 4.93
N THR A 64 -10.07 -4.20 5.71
CA THR A 64 -9.17 -4.06 6.86
C THR A 64 -7.75 -3.67 6.41
N ALA A 65 -7.24 -4.33 5.37
CA ALA A 65 -5.91 -4.04 4.83
C ALA A 65 -5.77 -2.62 4.27
N ILE A 66 -6.82 -2.06 3.66
CA ILE A 66 -6.84 -0.68 3.17
C ILE A 66 -6.67 0.31 4.32
N VAL A 67 -7.42 0.13 5.42
CA VAL A 67 -7.32 1.03 6.59
C VAL A 67 -5.93 0.98 7.20
N VAL A 68 -5.36 -0.22 7.38
CA VAL A 68 -3.98 -0.39 7.86
C VAL A 68 -2.98 0.25 6.89
N GLY A 69 -3.15 0.10 5.58
CA GLY A 69 -2.28 0.69 4.57
C GLY A 69 -2.27 2.22 4.57
N VAL A 70 -3.44 2.84 4.76
CA VAL A 70 -3.54 4.31 4.90
C VAL A 70 -2.87 4.78 6.20
N ALA A 71 -3.08 4.07 7.31
CA ALA A 71 -2.47 4.40 8.59
C ALA A 71 -0.92 4.31 8.53
N THR A 72 -0.37 3.24 7.95
CA THR A 72 1.09 3.08 7.81
C THR A 72 1.68 4.10 6.83
N THR A 73 0.96 4.45 5.76
CA THR A 73 1.36 5.53 4.85
C THR A 73 1.40 6.88 5.55
N ALA A 74 0.41 7.20 6.38
CA ALA A 74 0.39 8.44 7.16
C ALA A 74 1.58 8.52 8.13
N VAL A 75 1.87 7.42 8.85
CA VAL A 75 3.05 7.34 9.72
C VAL A 75 4.34 7.47 8.91
N GLY A 76 4.47 6.76 7.79
CA GLY A 76 5.65 6.85 6.91
C GLY A 76 5.90 8.27 6.40
N LEU A 77 4.86 8.96 5.93
CA LEU A 77 4.97 10.36 5.51
C LEU A 77 5.32 11.30 6.67
N SER A 78 4.77 11.07 7.87
CA SER A 78 5.11 11.86 9.05
C SER A 78 6.59 11.73 9.44
N LEU A 79 7.15 10.52 9.29
CA LEU A 79 8.58 10.27 9.50
C LEU A 79 9.43 10.97 8.44
N ILE A 80 9.02 10.93 7.18
CA ILE A 80 9.74 11.65 6.10
C ILE A 80 9.78 13.16 6.36
N VAL A 81 8.66 13.75 6.82
CA VAL A 81 8.62 15.17 7.20
C VAL A 81 9.57 15.45 8.36
N ARG A 82 9.63 14.58 9.37
CA ARG A 82 10.56 14.71 10.51
C ARG A 82 12.01 14.61 10.06
N ILE A 83 12.33 13.65 9.19
CA ILE A 83 13.67 13.46 8.62
C ILE A 83 14.08 14.70 7.82
N LYS A 84 13.19 15.24 6.97
CA LYS A 84 13.45 16.47 6.21
C LYS A 84 13.75 17.66 7.12
N ARG A 85 13.04 17.78 8.25
CA ARG A 85 13.31 18.84 9.24
C ARG A 85 14.64 18.67 9.96
N ALA A 86 15.05 17.44 10.26
CA ALA A 86 16.29 17.15 10.98
C ALA A 86 17.54 17.27 10.09
N TYR A 87 17.48 16.71 8.87
CA TYR A 87 18.67 16.57 8.01
C TYR A 87 18.66 17.49 6.78
N GLY A 88 17.55 18.18 6.51
CA GLY A 88 17.42 19.11 5.39
C GLY A 88 17.19 18.46 4.02
N THR A 89 17.08 17.13 3.93
CA THR A 89 16.87 16.38 2.67
C THR A 89 15.80 15.28 2.80
N VAL A 90 15.35 14.74 1.67
CA VAL A 90 14.43 13.57 1.56
C VAL A 90 15.07 12.42 0.77
N GLU A 91 16.33 12.58 0.36
CA GLU A 91 17.09 11.61 -0.43
C GLU A 91 17.93 10.74 0.49
N GLU A 92 17.73 9.42 0.42
CA GLU A 92 18.31 8.45 1.36
C GLU A 92 19.84 8.51 1.43
N ASN A 93 20.48 8.60 0.28
CA ASN A 93 21.94 8.65 0.11
C ASN A 93 22.59 9.92 0.68
N GLU A 94 21.83 10.98 0.91
CA GLU A 94 22.32 12.21 1.53
C GLU A 94 22.26 12.16 3.07
N PHE A 95 21.48 11.23 3.66
CA PHE A 95 21.46 11.02 5.12
C PHE A 95 22.59 10.10 5.57
N GLU A 96 22.82 9.01 4.83
CA GLU A 96 23.80 7.98 5.20
C GLU A 96 25.21 8.58 5.41
N ASN A 97 25.60 9.55 4.57
CA ASN A 97 26.86 10.28 4.69
C ASN A 97 26.94 11.27 5.87
N LYS A 98 25.81 11.65 6.49
CA LYS A 98 25.80 12.59 7.63
C LYS A 98 25.89 11.87 8.98
N ASP A 99 25.42 10.63 9.06
CA ASP A 99 25.58 9.82 10.27
C ASP A 99 27.03 9.34 10.45
N ASP A 100 27.82 9.20 9.37
CA ASP A 100 29.27 8.94 9.41
C ASP A 100 30.10 10.17 9.85
N ALA A 101 29.49 11.36 9.96
CA ALA A 101 30.16 12.62 10.25
C ALA A 101 29.97 13.11 11.72
N ILE A 102 29.35 12.29 12.58
CA ILE A 102 29.09 12.59 14.00
C ILE A 102 29.93 11.68 14.89
#